data_AF-A0A076FCA2-F1
#
_entry.id   AF-A0A076FCA2-F1
#
_cell.length_a   1.000
_cell.length_b   1.000
_cell.length_c   1.000
_cell.angle_alpha   90.00
_cell.angle_beta   90.00
_cell.angle_gamma   90.00
#
_symmetry.space_group_name_H-M   'P 1'
#
loop_
_entity.id
_entity.type
_entity.pdbx_description
1 polymer ?
#
loop_
_entity_poly.entity_id
_entity_poly.type
_entity_poly.pdbx_seq_one_letter_code
_entity_poly.pdbx_strand_id
1 'polypeptide(L)' 'MARSFEKERENVKYKECGSFNVALDFVLFKDDSSEWQVSIEWTDGAPSTDMDYKTYDEALAEYNRWGF' A
#
# COMPACT_ATOMS: atom_id res chain seq x y z
N MET A 1 13.69 -12.44 -4.03
CA MET A 1 14.14 -11.28 -4.82
C MET A 1 13.67 -10.04 -4.07
N ALA A 2 14.53 -9.44 -3.25
CA ALA A 2 14.16 -8.22 -2.53
C ALA A 2 14.35 -7.05 -3.51
N ARG A 3 13.25 -6.46 -3.97
CA ARG A 3 13.30 -5.29 -4.85
C ARG A 3 13.75 -4.07 -4.03
N SER A 4 15.06 -3.82 -3.97
CA SER A 4 15.60 -2.52 -3.52
C SER A 4 15.52 -1.47 -4.64
N PHE A 5 14.31 -1.01 -5.01
CA PHE A 5 14.11 -0.20 -6.24
C PHE A 5 13.30 1.10 -6.05
N GLU A 6 12.79 1.38 -4.86
CA GLU A 6 11.93 2.55 -4.62
C GLU A 6 12.78 3.82 -4.48
N LYS A 7 12.35 4.90 -5.13
CA LYS A 7 12.95 6.23 -5.08
C LYS A 7 12.21 7.10 -4.09
N GLU A 8 10.87 7.11 -4.17
CA GLU A 8 9.98 7.90 -3.33
C GLU A 8 8.72 7.10 -3.03
N ARG A 9 8.24 7.19 -1.79
CA ARG A 9 6.97 6.61 -1.34
C ARG A 9 6.17 7.70 -0.66
N GLU A 10 4.95 7.93 -1.12
CA GLU A 10 4.03 8.92 -0.57
C GLU A 10 2.80 8.22 -0.02
N ASN A 11 2.52 8.36 1.27
CA ASN A 11 1.28 7.89 1.85
C ASN A 11 0.13 8.82 1.46
N VAL A 12 -0.78 8.32 0.61
CA VAL A 12 -1.91 9.08 0.08
C VAL A 12 -3.14 8.92 0.95
N LYS A 13 -3.37 7.71 1.49
CA LYS A 13 -4.43 7.46 2.47
C LYS A 13 -3.96 6.52 3.56
N TYR A 14 -4.56 6.67 4.73
CA TYR A 14 -4.34 5.80 5.87
C TYR A 14 -5.64 5.63 6.65
N LYS A 15 -5.90 4.42 7.14
CA LYS A 15 -7.08 4.07 7.91
C LYS A 15 -6.77 3.07 9.02
N GLU A 16 -7.23 3.39 10.22
CA GLU A 16 -7.16 2.51 11.38
C GLU A 16 -8.45 1.67 11.49
N CYS A 17 -8.31 0.34 11.45
CA CYS A 17 -9.44 -0.61 11.54
C CYS A 17 -9.43 -1.41 12.87
N GLY A 18 -8.59 -1.03 13.84
CA GLY A 18 -8.48 -1.64 15.16
C GLY A 18 -7.58 -2.87 15.19
N SER A 19 -7.97 -3.96 14.51
CA SER A 19 -7.16 -5.20 14.42
C SER A 19 -6.09 -5.13 13.33
N PHE A 20 -6.22 -4.18 12.41
CA PHE A 20 -5.25 -3.87 11.37
C PHE A 20 -5.43 -2.42 10.95
N ASN A 21 -4.44 -1.88 10.26
CA ASN A 21 -4.49 -0.60 9.58
C ASN A 21 -4.29 -0.83 8.09
N VAL A 22 -4.80 0.08 7.27
CA VAL A 22 -4.70 0.02 5.82
C VAL A 22 -4.09 1.33 5.34
N ALA A 23 -2.98 1.23 4.63
CA ALA A 23 -2.32 2.34 3.97
C ALA A 23 -2.49 2.21 2.45
N LEU A 24 -2.68 3.33 1.76
CA LEU A 24 -2.58 3.44 0.31
C LEU A 24 -1.43 4.39 0.00
N ASP A 25 -0.38 3.84 -0.58
CA ASP A 25 0.84 4.55 -0.94
C ASP A 25 0.96 4.68 -2.46
N PHE A 26 1.49 5.81 -2.91
CA PHE A 26 2.05 5.95 -4.25
C PHE A 26 3.56 5.69 -4.19
N VAL A 27 4.03 4.76 -5.01
CA VAL A 27 5.43 4.33 -5.03
C VAL A 27 6.03 4.69 -6.38
N LEU A 28 7.07 5.54 -6.37
CA LEU A 28 7.87 5.88 -7.54
C LEU A 28 9.19 5.12 -7.47
N PHE A 29 9.50 4.36 -8.51
CA PHE A 29 10.73 3.60 -8.64
C PHE A 29 11.84 4.41 -9.31
N LYS A 30 13.08 3.92 -9.18
CA LYS A 30 14.25 4.54 -9.80
C LYS A 30 14.26 4.48 -11.33
N ASP A 31 13.50 3.58 -11.93
CA ASP A 31 13.33 3.46 -13.39
C ASP A 31 12.21 4.36 -13.93
N ASP A 32 11.75 5.34 -13.14
CA ASP A 32 10.62 6.23 -13.41
C ASP A 32 9.28 5.52 -13.62
N SER A 33 9.20 4.21 -13.32
CA SER A 33 7.93 3.52 -13.19
C SER A 33 7.27 3.86 -11.85
N SER A 34 5.96 3.77 -11.81
CA SER A 34 5.19 3.98 -10.60
C SER A 34 4.12 2.92 -10.42
N GLU A 35 3.78 2.67 -9.16
CA GLU A 35 2.68 1.80 -8.78
C GLU A 35 1.97 2.34 -7.53
N TRP A 36 0.79 1.80 -7.30
CA TRP A 36 -0.01 2.07 -6.12
C TRP A 36 0.04 0.85 -5.22
N GLN A 37 0.46 1.03 -3.98
CA GLN A 37 0.57 -0.07 -3.03
C GLN A 37 -0.48 0.08 -1.93
N VAL A 38 -1.20 -1.00 -1.65
CA VAL A 38 -2.06 -1.10 -0.47
C VAL A 38 -1.36 -1.99 0.54
N SER A 39 -1.06 -1.44 1.71
CA SER A 39 -0.39 -2.15 2.81
C SER A 39 -1.37 -2.38 3.95
N ILE A 40 -1.49 -3.64 4.38
CA ILE A 40 -2.26 -4.04 5.55
C ILE A 40 -1.29 -4.27 6.69
N GLU A 41 -1.32 -3.37 7.67
CA GLU A 41 -0.46 -3.40 8.85
C GLU A 41 -1.24 -3.99 10.03
N TRP A 42 -0.94 -5.22 10.42
CA TRP A 42 -1.63 -5.90 11.51
C TRP A 42 -1.13 -5.40 12.87
N THR A 43 -2.06 -5.12 13.79
CA THR A 43 -1.71 -4.55 15.12
C THR A 43 -1.22 -5.61 16.11
N ASP A 44 -1.31 -6.89 15.75
CA ASP A 44 -0.85 -8.03 16.55
C ASP A 44 0.64 -8.37 16.33
N GLY A 45 1.33 -7.63 15.46
CA GLY A 45 2.74 -7.87 15.12
C GLY A 45 2.94 -8.91 14.01
N ALA A 46 1.87 -9.38 13.37
CA ALA A 46 1.98 -10.17 12.14
C ALA A 46 2.61 -9.33 11.02
N PRO A 47 3.33 -9.96 10.07
CA PRO A 47 3.93 -9.26 8.95
C PRO A 47 2.87 -8.53 8.13
N SER A 48 3.22 -7.32 7.66
CA SER A 48 2.37 -6.56 6.76
C SER A 48 2.09 -7.33 5.48
N THR A 49 0.90 -7.12 4.91
CA THR A 49 0.53 -7.65 3.60
C THR A 49 0.46 -6.50 2.61
N ASP A 50 1.37 -6.49 1.65
CA ASP A 50 1.46 -5.47 0.62
C ASP A 50 0.86 -5.99 -0.70
N MET A 51 0.08 -5.16 -1.36
CA MET A 51 -0.59 -5.46 -2.63
C MET A 51 -0.33 -4.34 -3.63
N ASP A 52 0.22 -4.68 -4.79
CA ASP A 52 0.64 -3.71 -5.80
C ASP A 52 -0.37 -3.61 -6.95
N TYR A 53 -0.68 -2.38 -7.35
CA TYR A 53 -1.67 -2.04 -8.36
C TYR A 53 -1.10 -1.05 -9.37
N LYS A 54 -1.54 -1.15 -10.63
CA LYS A 54 -1.09 -0.25 -11.70
C LYS A 54 -1.80 1.09 -11.68
N THR A 55 -3.02 1.13 -11.15
CA THR A 55 -3.87 2.33 -11.18
C THR A 55 -4.38 2.70 -9.80
N TYR A 56 -4.59 3.99 -9.60
CA TYR A 56 -5.14 4.53 -8.36
C TYR A 56 -6.52 3.96 -8.07
N ASP A 57 -7.38 3.83 -9.09
CA ASP A 57 -8.75 3.33 -8.91
C ASP A 57 -8.79 1.87 -8.43
N GLU A 58 -7.91 1.00 -8.93
CA GLU A 58 -7.81 -0.39 -8.46
C GLU A 58 -7.33 -0.44 -7.01
N ALA A 59 -6.29 0.32 -6.69
CA ALA A 59 -5.75 0.39 -5.33
C ALA A 59 -6.75 1.01 -4.35
N LEU A 60 -7.49 2.03 -4.78
CA LEU A 60 -8.54 2.67 -4.00
C LEU A 60 -9.72 1.71 -3.76
N ALA A 61 -10.09 0.91 -4.75
CA ALA A 61 -11.13 -0.11 -4.59
C ALA A 61 -10.72 -1.15 -3.54
N GLU A 62 -9.47 -1.62 -3.55
CA GLU A 62 -8.98 -2.54 -2.53
C GLU A 62 -8.88 -1.88 -1.15
N TYR A 63 -8.32 -0.67 -1.06
CA TYR A 63 -8.25 0.11 0.18
C TYR A 63 -9.65 0.25 0.83
N ASN A 64 -10.66 0.58 0.02
CA ASN A 64 -12.05 0.68 0.51
C ASN A 64 -12.61 -0.69 0.91
N ARG A 65 -12.28 -1.76 0.19
CA ARG A 65 -12.71 -3.13 0.52
C ARG A 65 -12.25 -3.59 1.90
N TRP A 66 -11.02 -3.28 2.28
CA TRP A 66 -10.51 -3.55 3.64
C TRP A 66 -11.08 -2.59 4.69
N GLY A 67 -11.59 -1.44 4.24
CA GLY A 67 -12.18 -0.41 5.08
C GLY A 67 -13.67 -0.57 5.43
N PHE A 68 -14.42 -1.49 4.82
CA PHE A 68 -15.90 -1.54 4.72
C PHE A 68 -16.50 -0.72 3.58
#